data_AF-A0A2M7FQW2-F1
#
_entry.id   AF-A0A2M7FQW2-F1
#
_cell.length_a   1.000
_cell.length_b   1.000
_cell.length_c   1.000
_cell.angle_alpha   90.00
_cell.angle_beta   90.00
_cell.angle_gamma   90.00
#
_symmetry.space_group_name_H-M   'P 1'
#
loop_
_entity.id
_entity.type
_entity.pdbx_description
1 polymer ?
#
loop_
_entity_poly.entity_id
_entity_poly.type
_entity_poly.pdbx_seq_one_letter_code
_entity_poly.pdbx_strand_id
1 'polypeptide(L)'
;MMKRISKEIRDEVLTKIRSGAKVKEVADLYGISDKSVYSWLSAEISPEGISQLKYNKLKKENDELKRIIGLLTLDLSRGKK
;
A
#
# COMPACT_ATOMS: atom_id res chain seq x y z
N MET A 1 15.95 -11.37 24.75
CA MET A 1 15.04 -10.20 24.87
C MET A 1 15.17 -9.33 23.62
N MET A 2 14.05 -8.98 22.98
CA MET A 2 14.06 -8.08 21.82
C MET A 2 14.33 -6.65 22.30
N LYS A 3 15.50 -6.09 21.97
CA LYS A 3 15.79 -4.68 22.25
C LYS A 3 14.86 -3.83 21.37
N ARG A 4 14.00 -3.02 21.99
CA ARG A 4 13.18 -2.06 21.26
C ARG A 4 14.06 -0.92 20.80
N ILE A 5 14.17 -0.74 19.49
CA ILE A 5 14.88 0.38 18.87
C ILE A 5 13.96 1.60 18.95
N SER A 6 14.51 2.76 19.31
CA SER A 6 13.72 3.99 19.37
C SER A 6 13.22 4.38 17.97
N LYS A 7 12.08 5.07 17.93
CA LYS A 7 11.49 5.53 16.66
C LYS A 7 12.44 6.48 15.92
N GLU A 8 13.14 7.35 16.66
CA GLU A 8 14.11 8.30 16.12
C GLU A 8 15.23 7.61 15.35
N ILE A 9 15.83 6.55 15.92
CA ILE A 9 16.90 5.79 15.25
C ILE A 9 16.36 5.10 13.99
N ARG A 10 15.16 4.53 14.06
CA ARG A 10 14.51 3.91 12.91
C ARG A 10 14.31 4.92 11.77
N ASP A 11 13.82 6.11 12.08
CA ASP A 11 13.54 7.16 11.10
C ASP A 11 14.84 7.70 10.47
N GLU A 12 15.91 7.85 11.26
CA GLU A 12 17.23 8.24 10.75
C GLU A 12 17.82 7.18 9.80
N VAL A 13 17.77 5.90 10.20
CA VAL A 13 18.22 4.77 9.37
C VAL A 13 17.48 4.72 8.03
N LEU A 14 16.14 4.85 8.06
CA LEU A 14 15.33 4.87 6.85
C LEU A 14 15.64 6.07 5.95
N THR A 15 15.89 7.25 6.53
CA THR A 15 16.27 8.45 5.79
C THR A 15 17.61 8.27 5.07
N LYS A 16 18.62 7.70 5.75
CA LYS A 16 19.93 7.41 5.14
C LYS A 16 19.81 6.42 3.99
N ILE A 17 19.02 5.37 4.16
CA ILE A 17 18.80 4.37 3.10
C ILE A 17 18.09 5.00 1.90
N ARG A 18 17.09 5.87 2.12
CA ARG A 18 16.40 6.61 1.06
C ARG A 18 17.33 7.56 0.30
N SER A 19 18.36 8.10 0.97
CA SER A 19 19.39 8.94 0.35
C SER A 19 20.41 8.16 -0.51
N GLY A 20 20.28 6.83 -0.59
CA GLY A 20 21.11 5.97 -1.44
C GLY A 20 22.17 5.15 -0.70
N ALA A 21 22.23 5.23 0.63
CA ALA A 21 23.14 4.41 1.42
C ALA A 21 22.75 2.92 1.36
N LYS A 22 23.74 2.01 1.37
CA LYS A 22 23.46 0.56 1.36
C LYS A 22 22.90 0.12 2.71
N VAL A 23 21.85 -0.70 2.66
CA VAL A 23 21.20 -1.27 3.85
C VAL A 23 22.20 -1.91 4.80
N LYS A 24 23.12 -2.73 4.28
CA LYS A 24 24.14 -3.42 5.08
C LYS A 24 25.08 -2.47 5.82
N GLU A 25 25.57 -1.44 5.14
CA GLU A 25 26.48 -0.45 5.73
C GLU A 25 25.79 0.34 6.84
N VAL A 26 24.53 0.74 6.63
CA VAL A 26 23.74 1.46 7.65
C VAL A 26 23.34 0.53 8.80
N ALA A 27 22.98 -0.72 8.52
CA ALA A 27 22.61 -1.69 9.54
C ALA A 27 23.79 -2.00 10.47
N ASP A 28 24.98 -2.21 9.92
CA ASP A 28 26.22 -2.44 10.66
C ASP A 28 26.58 -1.23 11.55
N LEU A 29 26.47 0.00 11.03
CA LEU A 29 26.76 1.24 11.77
C LEU A 29 25.87 1.41 13.01
N TYR A 30 24.61 0.99 12.94
CA TYR A 30 23.65 1.14 14.02
C TYR A 30 23.49 -0.13 14.86
N GLY A 31 24.22 -1.20 14.55
CA GLY A 31 24.12 -2.49 15.24
C GLY A 31 22.74 -3.15 15.08
N ILE A 32 22.11 -2.95 13.92
CA ILE A 32 20.77 -3.46 13.58
C ILE A 32 20.94 -4.58 12.56
N SER A 33 20.06 -5.58 12.57
CA SER A 33 20.07 -6.59 11.52
C SER A 33 19.48 -6.05 10.21
N ASP A 34 20.10 -6.38 9.07
CA ASP A 34 19.58 -6.07 7.73
C ASP A 34 18.10 -6.48 7.59
N LYS A 35 17.74 -7.64 8.15
CA LYS A 35 16.37 -8.16 8.16
C LYS A 35 15.38 -7.21 8.83
N SER A 36 15.76 -6.57 9.94
CA SER A 36 14.92 -5.58 10.62
C SER A 36 14.70 -4.35 9.76
N VAL A 37 15.75 -3.89 9.08
CA VAL A 37 15.70 -2.74 8.17
C VAL A 37 14.78 -3.03 6.98
N TYR A 38 14.92 -4.19 6.33
CA TYR A 38 14.02 -4.61 5.26
C TYR A 38 12.57 -4.76 5.73
N SER A 39 12.34 -5.26 6.95
CA SER A 39 11.00 -5.34 7.54
C SER A 39 10.36 -3.96 7.74
N TRP A 40 11.16 -2.93 8.07
CA TRP A 40 10.66 -1.56 8.18
C TRP A 40 10.34 -0.96 6.82
N LEU A 41 11.21 -1.17 5.83
CA LEU A 41 10.98 -0.72 4.44
C LEU A 41 9.72 -1.37 3.86
N SER A 42 9.52 -2.67 4.07
CA SER A 42 8.30 -3.36 3.60
C SER A 42 7.03 -2.87 4.28
N ALA A 43 7.12 -2.50 5.57
CA ALA A 43 6.00 -1.95 6.32
C ALA A 43 5.62 -0.54 5.82
N GLU A 44 6.58 0.27 5.38
CA GLU A 44 6.32 1.58 4.77
C GLU A 44 5.71 1.49 3.36
N ILE A 45 5.95 0.39 2.65
CA ILE A 45 5.29 0.11 1.36
C ILE A 45 3.83 -0.33 1.58
N SER A 46 3.46 -0.73 2.81
CA SER A 46 2.16 -1.35 3.14
C SER A 46 1.17 -0.55 4.03
N PRO A 47 1.10 0.79 4.05
CA PRO A 47 -0.11 1.48 4.53
C PRO A 47 -1.20 1.56 3.46
N GLU A 48 -0.82 1.52 2.17
CA GLU A 48 -1.69 1.77 1.03
C GLU A 48 -1.78 0.59 0.05
N GLY A 49 -1.39 -0.61 0.48
CA GLY A 49 -1.61 -1.85 -0.25
C GLY A 49 -3.11 -2.10 -0.39
N ILE A 50 -3.72 -1.49 -1.41
CA ILE A 50 -5.14 -1.53 -1.77
C ILE A 50 -6.01 -1.50 -0.51
N SER A 51 -6.29 -0.31 0.02
CA SER A 51 -7.31 -0.17 1.06
C SER A 51 -8.54 -0.97 0.61
N GLN A 52 -8.79 -2.10 1.24
CA GLN A 52 -9.84 -3.04 0.81
C GLN A 52 -11.19 -2.30 0.77
N LEU A 53 -11.34 -1.29 1.60
CA LEU A 53 -12.44 -0.33 1.59
C LEU A 53 -12.52 0.48 0.28
N LYS A 54 -11.42 1.08 -0.19
CA LYS A 54 -11.38 1.79 -1.49
C LYS A 54 -11.70 0.84 -2.64
N TYR A 55 -11.14 -0.37 -2.65
CA TYR A 55 -11.43 -1.38 -3.67
C TYR A 55 -12.89 -1.81 -3.68
N ASN A 56 -13.45 -2.12 -2.51
CA ASN A 56 -14.85 -2.52 -2.36
C ASN A 56 -15.82 -1.39 -2.73
N LYS A 57 -15.45 -0.14 -2.43
CA LYS A 57 -16.21 1.04 -2.86
C LYS A 57 -16.22 1.15 -4.39
N LEU A 58 -15.06 1.11 -5.04
CA LEU A 58 -14.95 1.14 -6.51
C LEU A 58 -15.72 -0.01 -7.16
N LYS A 59 -15.66 -1.21 -6.59
CA LYS A 59 -16.37 -2.39 -7.11
C LYS A 59 -17.89 -2.17 -7.09
N LYS A 60 -18.44 -1.66 -5.98
CA LYS A 60 -19.87 -1.34 -5.87
C LYS A 60 -20.30 -0.28 -6.89
N GLU A 61 -19.54 0.80 -7.02
CA GLU A 61 -19.81 1.86 -8.00
C GLU A 61 -19.82 1.30 -9.44
N ASN A 62 -18.88 0.41 -9.77
CA ASN A 62 -18.83 -0.23 -11.08
C ASN A 62 -20.06 -1.15 -11.34
N ASP A 63 -20.46 -1.93 -10.34
CA ASP A 63 -21.61 -2.83 -10.45
C ASP A 63 -22.93 -2.05 -10.63
N GLU A 64 -23.10 -0.92 -9.93
CA GLU A 64 -24.25 -0.02 -10.09
C GLU A 64 -24.29 0.60 -11.50
N LEU A 65 -23.15 1.11 -11.99
CA LEU A 65 -23.06 1.69 -13.33
C LEU A 65 -23.44 0.67 -14.42
N LYS A 66 -22.93 -0.57 -14.31
CA LYS A 66 -23.29 -1.66 -15.23
C LYS A 66 -24.78 -1.97 -15.19
N ARG A 67 -25.40 -1.93 -14.01
CA ARG A 67 -26.85 -2.16 -13.87
C ARG A 67 -27.66 -1.06 -14.55
N ILE A 68 -27.28 0.21 -14.36
CA ILE A 68 -27.92 1.35 -15.02
C ILE A 68 -27.81 1.22 -16.54
N ILE A 69 -26.61 0.93 -17.05
CA ILE A 69 -26.39 0.70 -18.49
C ILE A 69 -27.27 -0.43 -19.01
N GLY A 70 -27.36 -1.54 -18.29
CA GLY A 70 -28.22 -2.67 -18.65
C GLY A 70 -29.69 -2.29 -18.76
N LEU A 71 -30.22 -1.52 -17.80
CA LEU A 71 -31.60 -1.03 -17.81
C LEU A 71 -31.86 -0.09 -18.99
N LEU A 72 -30.98 0.91 -19.20
CA LEU A 72 -31.10 1.85 -20.31
C LEU A 72 -31.04 1.14 -21.66
N THR A 73 -30.16 0.14 -21.80
CA THR A 73 -30.04 -0.66 -23.03
C THR A 73 -31.31 -1.47 -23.29
N LEU A 74 -31.91 -2.04 -22.23
CA LEU A 74 -33.17 -2.77 -22.33
C LEU A 74 -34.32 -1.86 -22.75
N ASP A 75 -34.44 -0.67 -22.16
CA ASP A 75 -35.48 0.30 -22.51
C ASP A 75 -35.34 0.79 -23.95
N LEU A 76 -34.11 1.09 -24.40
CA LEU A 76 -33.83 1.41 -25.80
C LEU A 76 -34.18 0.28 -26.76
N SER A 77 -33.94 -0.98 -26.36
CA SER A 77 -34.30 -2.14 -27.18
C SER A 77 -35.82 -2.35 -27.29
N ARG A 78 -36.56 -2.00 -26.23
CA ARG A 78 -38.03 -2.12 -26.18
C ARG A 78 -38.74 -0.98 -26.90
N GLY A 79 -38.22 0.25 -26.82
CA GLY A 79 -38.75 1.41 -27.54
C GLY A 79 -38.48 1.42 -29.05
N LYS A 80 -37.66 0.48 -29.54
CA LYS A 80 -37.40 0.25 -30.98
C LYS A 80 -38.37 -0.77 -31.61
N LYS A 81 -39.35 -1.29 -30.87
CA LYS A 81 -40.44 -2.12 -31.40
C LYS A 81 -41.66 -1.30 -31.76
#